data_AF-A0A497DQV2-F1
#
_entry.id   AF-A0A497DQV2-F1
#
_cell.length_a   1.000
_cell.length_b   1.000
_cell.length_c   1.000
_cell.angle_alpha   90.00
_cell.angle_beta   90.00
_cell.angle_gamma   90.00
#
_symmetry.space_group_name_H-M   'P 1'
#
loop_
_entity.id
_entity.type
_entity.pdbx_description
1 polymer ?
#
loop_
_entity_poly.entity_id
_entity_poly.type
_entity_poly.pdbx_seq_one_letter_code
_entity_poly.pdbx_strand_id
1 'polypeptide(L)'
;DSGSVDEAMLDFVDSQPGNSGFAKWEAYDHPTLGEVEIGGFVPYSCTTPPYEWADSLLNLQVPWILKLAGELPDLHIYETLTTAKGNGIYQLDIWVENRAFIPFPTDMGSRNRQPAPAVLTLEGEQVKFISGYKRTPIPRIGGKSRVKTTLIIQMEKTGDIELRLESKTAGHDLQTINIGG
;
A
#
# COMPACT_ATOMS: atom_id res chain seq x y z
N ASP A 1 -28.59 12.90 12.93
CA ASP A 1 -29.60 13.77 12.31
C ASP A 1 -29.37 13.87 10.83
N SER A 2 -30.34 13.42 10.03
CA SER A 2 -30.35 13.59 8.57
C SER A 2 -30.66 15.04 8.16
N GLY A 3 -31.38 15.78 9.00
CA GLY A 3 -31.79 17.16 8.70
C GLY A 3 -30.64 18.14 8.49
N SER A 4 -29.50 17.96 9.16
CA SER A 4 -28.34 18.85 9.00
C SER A 4 -27.58 18.63 7.69
N VAL A 5 -27.67 17.43 7.11
CA VAL A 5 -27.00 17.12 5.84
C VAL A 5 -27.84 17.65 4.68
N ASP A 6 -29.15 17.45 4.74
CA ASP A 6 -30.07 17.92 3.69
C ASP A 6 -30.08 19.46 3.60
N GLU A 7 -30.04 20.17 4.73
CA GLU A 7 -29.92 21.63 4.79
C GLU A 7 -28.63 22.13 4.13
N ALA A 8 -27.48 21.53 4.47
CA ALA A 8 -26.20 21.90 3.87
C ALA A 8 -26.16 21.63 2.35
N MET A 9 -26.86 20.60 1.90
CA MET A 9 -26.95 20.28 0.47
C MET A 9 -27.87 21.24 -0.28
N LEU A 10 -28.96 21.68 0.33
CA LEU A 10 -29.81 22.75 -0.23
C LEU A 10 -29.02 24.06 -0.36
N ASP A 11 -28.33 24.48 0.69
CA ASP A 11 -27.47 25.67 0.67
C ASP A 11 -26.42 25.60 -0.44
N PHE A 12 -25.80 24.42 -0.59
CA PHE A 12 -24.84 24.19 -1.64
C PHE A 12 -25.47 24.31 -3.04
N VAL A 13 -26.60 23.67 -3.27
CA VAL A 13 -27.32 23.71 -4.55
C VAL A 13 -27.78 25.12 -4.89
N ASP A 14 -28.28 25.88 -3.91
CA ASP A 14 -28.69 27.28 -4.08
C ASP A 14 -27.51 28.20 -4.41
N SER A 15 -26.29 27.86 -3.94
CA SER A 15 -25.08 28.61 -4.28
C SER A 15 -24.55 28.34 -5.70
N GLN A 16 -25.00 27.26 -6.36
CA GLN A 16 -24.53 26.89 -7.69
C GLN A 16 -25.26 27.69 -8.79
N PRO A 17 -24.57 28.07 -9.88
CA PRO A 17 -25.19 28.72 -11.02
C PRO A 17 -26.32 27.85 -11.62
N GLY A 18 -27.53 28.39 -11.67
CA GLY A 18 -28.68 27.76 -12.32
C GLY A 18 -29.56 26.87 -11.43
N ASN A 19 -29.21 26.65 -10.15
CA ASN A 19 -30.00 25.91 -9.15
C ASN A 19 -30.62 24.60 -9.71
N SER A 20 -29.83 23.84 -10.47
CA SER A 20 -30.30 22.64 -11.19
C SER A 20 -30.28 21.37 -10.33
N GLY A 21 -29.84 21.47 -9.07
CA GLY A 21 -29.73 20.34 -8.15
C GLY A 21 -31.01 20.01 -7.39
N PHE A 22 -32.01 20.90 -7.39
CA PHE A 22 -33.27 20.71 -6.67
C PHE A 22 -34.47 21.11 -7.54
N ALA A 23 -35.33 20.15 -7.85
CA ALA A 23 -36.59 20.39 -8.53
C ALA A 23 -37.62 20.89 -7.51
N LYS A 24 -38.21 22.06 -7.78
CA LYS A 24 -39.31 22.59 -6.96
C LYS A 24 -40.49 21.61 -6.98
N TRP A 25 -41.09 21.40 -5.82
CA TRP A 25 -42.29 20.58 -5.70
C TRP A 25 -43.44 21.19 -6.51
N GLU A 26 -44.03 20.39 -7.39
CA GLU A 26 -45.20 20.75 -8.18
C GLU A 26 -46.22 19.62 -8.20
N ALA A 27 -47.50 19.98 -8.32
CA ALA A 27 -48.59 19.02 -8.42
C ALA A 27 -48.58 18.30 -9.78
N TYR A 28 -48.82 17.00 -9.75
CA TYR A 28 -48.81 16.11 -10.89
C TYR A 28 -49.95 15.08 -10.78
N ASP A 29 -50.72 14.90 -11.85
CA ASP A 29 -51.78 13.90 -11.89
C ASP A 29 -51.22 12.58 -12.43
N HIS A 30 -50.93 11.65 -11.53
CA HIS A 30 -50.30 10.37 -11.86
C HIS A 30 -51.35 9.34 -12.30
N PRO A 31 -51.15 8.63 -13.44
CA PRO A 31 -52.16 7.75 -14.05
C PRO A 31 -52.79 6.67 -13.15
N THR A 32 -52.09 6.25 -12.09
CA THR A 32 -52.58 5.26 -11.11
C THR A 32 -52.68 5.76 -9.67
N LEU A 33 -52.08 6.90 -9.34
CA LEU A 33 -52.01 7.40 -7.96
C LEU A 33 -52.90 8.62 -7.74
N GLY A 34 -53.41 9.24 -8.81
CA GLY A 34 -54.13 10.51 -8.75
C GLY A 34 -53.17 11.67 -8.48
N GLU A 35 -53.67 12.71 -7.82
CA GLU A 35 -52.92 13.93 -7.52
C GLU A 35 -51.78 13.66 -6.51
N VAL A 36 -50.54 13.88 -6.95
CA VAL A 36 -49.31 13.75 -6.16
C VAL A 36 -48.41 14.95 -6.39
N GLU A 37 -47.42 15.18 -5.52
CA GLU A 37 -46.38 16.17 -5.76
C GLU A 37 -45.10 15.49 -6.24
N ILE A 38 -44.42 16.09 -7.22
CA ILE A 38 -43.11 15.65 -7.72
C ILE A 38 -42.10 16.78 -7.54
N GLY A 39 -40.89 16.44 -7.08
CA GLY A 39 -39.85 17.41 -6.75
C GLY A 39 -38.74 16.78 -5.92
N GLY A 40 -37.90 17.62 -5.34
CA GLY A 40 -36.76 17.21 -4.51
C GLY A 40 -35.42 17.25 -5.26
N PHE A 41 -34.39 16.67 -4.65
CA PHE A 41 -33.06 16.63 -5.25
C PHE A 41 -33.06 15.89 -6.59
N VAL A 42 -32.48 16.51 -7.61
CA VAL A 42 -32.30 15.90 -8.92
C VAL A 42 -31.34 14.70 -8.77
N PRO A 43 -31.58 13.57 -9.47
CA PRO A 43 -30.71 12.40 -9.37
C PRO A 43 -29.23 12.76 -9.53
N TYR A 44 -28.40 12.21 -8.63
CA TYR A 44 -26.94 12.40 -8.58
C TYR A 44 -26.43 13.78 -8.19
N SER A 45 -27.29 14.78 -7.98
CA SER A 45 -26.88 16.12 -7.51
C SER A 45 -26.05 16.06 -6.21
N CYS A 46 -26.35 15.07 -5.36
CA CYS A 46 -25.68 14.89 -4.07
C CYS A 46 -24.40 14.03 -4.12
N THR A 47 -24.16 13.31 -5.20
CA THR A 47 -23.07 12.32 -5.28
C THR A 47 -22.08 12.58 -6.40
N THR A 48 -22.47 13.38 -7.39
CA THR A 48 -21.70 13.61 -8.60
C THR A 48 -21.50 15.11 -8.78
N PRO A 49 -20.27 15.61 -8.73
CA PRO A 49 -20.02 17.02 -8.97
C PRO A 49 -20.39 17.41 -10.42
N PRO A 50 -20.71 18.69 -10.67
CA PRO A 50 -20.92 19.20 -12.02
C PRO A 50 -19.72 18.91 -12.93
N TYR A 51 -19.99 18.64 -14.22
CA TYR A 51 -18.94 18.29 -15.18
C TYR A 51 -17.94 19.44 -15.37
N GLU A 52 -18.39 20.68 -15.23
CA GLU A 52 -17.59 21.90 -15.32
C GLU A 52 -16.44 21.91 -14.31
N TRP A 53 -16.53 21.13 -13.24
CA TRP A 53 -15.49 21.02 -12.23
C TRP A 53 -14.41 19.99 -12.57
N ALA A 54 -14.62 19.17 -13.61
CA ALA A 54 -13.76 18.04 -13.94
C ALA A 54 -12.29 18.44 -14.01
N ASP A 55 -11.95 19.48 -14.77
CA ASP A 55 -10.56 19.92 -14.93
C ASP A 55 -9.94 20.36 -13.60
N SER A 56 -10.68 21.12 -12.78
CA SER A 56 -10.19 21.58 -11.47
C SER A 56 -9.94 20.41 -10.50
N LEU A 57 -10.84 19.42 -10.50
CA LEU A 57 -10.76 18.23 -9.66
C LEU A 57 -9.60 17.34 -10.11
N LEU A 58 -9.46 17.13 -11.42
CA LEU A 58 -8.37 16.33 -11.99
C LEU A 58 -7.01 16.97 -11.70
N ASN A 59 -6.88 18.29 -11.89
CA ASN A 59 -5.64 19.01 -11.59
C ASN A 59 -5.23 18.91 -10.12
N LEU A 60 -6.18 18.77 -9.19
CA LEU A 60 -5.90 18.60 -7.78
C LEU A 60 -5.62 17.14 -7.41
N GLN A 61 -6.46 16.21 -7.87
CA GLN A 61 -6.44 14.81 -7.40
C GLN A 61 -5.35 13.97 -8.08
N VAL A 62 -5.14 14.15 -9.39
CA VAL A 62 -4.20 13.30 -10.15
C VAL A 62 -2.77 13.40 -9.61
N PRO A 63 -2.19 14.61 -9.36
CA PRO A 63 -0.85 14.70 -8.81
C PRO A 63 -0.72 14.06 -7.43
N TRP A 64 -1.77 14.15 -6.60
CA TRP A 64 -1.77 13.55 -5.28
C TRP A 64 -1.81 12.02 -5.34
N ILE A 65 -2.63 11.43 -6.23
CA ILE A 65 -2.68 9.99 -6.45
C ILE A 65 -1.32 9.47 -6.93
N LEU A 66 -0.67 10.17 -7.87
CA LEU A 66 0.66 9.80 -8.36
C LEU A 66 1.71 9.91 -7.24
N LYS A 67 1.64 10.95 -6.42
CA LYS A 67 2.51 11.09 -5.24
C LYS A 67 2.30 9.93 -4.26
N LEU A 68 1.05 9.56 -3.98
CA LEU A 68 0.73 8.44 -3.09
C LEU A 68 1.24 7.11 -3.64
N ALA A 69 1.12 6.90 -4.96
CA ALA A 69 1.64 5.71 -5.61
C ALA A 69 3.17 5.59 -5.47
N GLY A 70 3.90 6.71 -5.49
CA GLY A 70 5.34 6.76 -5.22
C GLY A 70 5.73 6.51 -3.76
N GLU A 71 4.78 6.57 -2.81
CA GLU A 71 5.00 6.28 -1.39
C GLU A 71 4.61 4.85 -1.01
N LEU A 72 4.20 4.03 -1.98
CA LEU A 72 3.95 2.60 -1.76
C LEU A 72 5.23 1.90 -1.25
N PRO A 73 5.10 0.86 -0.42
CA PRO A 73 6.26 0.22 0.18
C PRO A 73 7.25 -0.27 -0.87
N ASP A 74 8.54 -0.02 -0.64
CA ASP A 74 9.62 -0.33 -1.57
C ASP A 74 10.78 -0.95 -0.81
N LEU A 75 10.83 -2.30 -0.84
CA LEU A 75 11.75 -3.08 -0.01
C LEU A 75 13.06 -3.37 -0.72
N HIS A 76 14.16 -3.14 -0.01
CA HIS A 76 15.51 -3.35 -0.51
C HIS A 76 16.39 -4.02 0.53
N ILE A 77 17.40 -4.75 0.09
CA ILE A 77 18.49 -5.22 0.94
C ILE A 77 19.43 -4.03 1.12
N TYR A 78 19.45 -3.48 2.34
CA TYR A 78 20.26 -2.30 2.66
C TYR A 78 21.73 -2.66 2.83
N GLU A 79 22.00 -3.66 3.66
CA GLU A 79 23.35 -4.07 4.03
C GLU A 79 23.33 -5.54 4.43
N THR A 80 24.40 -6.24 4.08
CA THR A 80 24.67 -7.59 4.56
C THR A 80 26.07 -7.63 5.17
N LEU A 81 26.15 -7.97 6.45
CA LEU A 81 27.41 -8.13 7.17
C LEU A 81 27.67 -9.62 7.43
N THR A 82 28.83 -10.10 6.96
CA THR A 82 29.29 -11.47 7.16
C THR A 82 30.34 -11.51 8.26
N THR A 83 30.11 -12.29 9.31
CA THR A 83 31.08 -12.51 10.39
C THR A 83 31.47 -13.99 10.46
N ALA A 84 32.74 -14.30 10.24
CA ALA A 84 33.27 -15.65 10.43
C ALA A 84 33.25 -16.02 11.92
N LYS A 85 32.74 -17.22 12.24
CA LYS A 85 32.71 -17.79 13.60
C LYS A 85 33.69 -18.97 13.78
N GLY A 86 34.44 -19.32 12.73
CA GLY A 86 35.37 -20.45 12.69
C GLY A 86 34.71 -21.75 12.19
N ASN A 87 35.52 -22.75 11.84
CA ASN A 87 35.07 -24.07 11.35
C ASN A 87 34.07 -24.02 10.17
N GLY A 88 34.27 -23.07 9.26
CA GLY A 88 33.37 -22.85 8.12
C GLY A 88 31.99 -22.31 8.50
N ILE A 89 31.80 -21.82 9.73
CA ILE A 89 30.55 -21.20 10.19
C ILE A 89 30.63 -19.70 9.99
N TYR A 90 29.56 -19.14 9.42
CA TYR A 90 29.40 -17.73 9.15
C TYR A 90 28.06 -17.24 9.70
N GLN A 91 28.09 -16.10 10.39
CA GLN A 91 26.90 -15.36 10.77
C GLN A 91 26.65 -14.28 9.70
N LEU A 92 25.45 -14.28 9.14
CA LEU A 92 24.98 -13.27 8.19
C LEU A 92 23.97 -12.38 8.90
N ASP A 93 24.31 -11.12 9.03
CA ASP A 93 23.43 -10.07 9.54
C ASP A 93 22.92 -9.26 8.34
N ILE A 94 21.64 -9.40 8.01
CA ILE A 94 21.02 -8.83 6.81
C ILE A 94 20.01 -7.78 7.25
N TRP A 95 20.17 -6.55 6.77
CA TRP A 95 19.21 -5.47 6.97
C TRP A 95 18.36 -5.30 5.73
N VAL A 96 17.04 -5.42 5.92
CA VAL A 96 16.06 -5.10 4.90
C VAL A 96 15.45 -3.74 5.25
N GLU A 97 15.44 -2.83 4.29
CA GLU A 97 14.87 -1.50 4.44
C GLU A 97 13.60 -1.32 3.60
N ASN A 98 12.71 -0.47 4.09
CA ASN A 98 11.64 0.11 3.29
C ASN A 98 12.00 1.57 3.02
N ARG A 99 12.22 1.93 1.76
CA ARG A 99 12.63 3.29 1.37
C ARG A 99 11.47 4.27 1.37
N ALA A 100 10.25 3.78 1.25
CA ALA A 100 9.04 4.58 1.15
C ALA A 100 8.40 4.88 2.53
N PHE A 101 7.47 5.84 2.56
CA PHE A 101 6.77 6.24 3.78
C PHE A 101 5.73 5.22 4.26
N ILE A 102 5.02 4.55 3.36
CA ILE A 102 3.97 3.61 3.77
C ILE A 102 4.64 2.32 4.32
N PRO A 103 4.27 1.83 5.51
CA PRO A 103 4.83 0.61 6.06
C PRO A 103 4.40 -0.64 5.28
N PHE A 104 5.24 -1.67 5.32
CA PHE A 104 4.94 -2.98 4.77
C PHE A 104 4.69 -4.00 5.90
N PRO A 105 3.50 -4.59 6.02
CA PRO A 105 2.23 -4.04 5.55
C PRO A 105 1.76 -2.88 6.45
N THR A 106 0.66 -2.23 6.08
CA THR A 106 -0.04 -1.29 6.96
C THR A 106 -0.50 -1.95 8.27
N ASP A 107 -0.87 -1.18 9.28
CA ASP A 107 -1.40 -1.73 10.54
C ASP A 107 -2.65 -2.60 10.31
N MET A 108 -3.54 -2.16 9.42
CA MET A 108 -4.69 -2.95 8.98
C MET A 108 -4.26 -4.21 8.24
N GLY A 109 -3.22 -4.11 7.41
CA GLY A 109 -2.65 -5.27 6.74
C GLY A 109 -2.05 -6.29 7.70
N SER A 110 -1.36 -5.83 8.74
CA SER A 110 -0.86 -6.70 9.83
C SER A 110 -2.00 -7.42 10.55
N ARG A 111 -3.10 -6.72 10.86
CA ARG A 111 -4.30 -7.31 11.48
C ARG A 111 -4.95 -8.36 10.59
N ASN A 112 -5.06 -8.08 9.30
CA ASN A 112 -5.71 -8.95 8.32
C ASN A 112 -4.77 -10.01 7.73
N ARG A 113 -3.48 -10.00 8.10
CA ARG A 113 -2.41 -10.84 7.53
C ARG A 113 -2.31 -10.73 6.01
N GLN A 114 -2.48 -9.51 5.49
CA GLN A 114 -2.41 -9.18 4.07
C GLN A 114 -1.65 -7.88 3.85
N PRO A 115 -0.81 -7.76 2.81
CA PRO A 115 -0.32 -8.83 1.94
C PRO A 115 0.46 -9.92 2.70
N ALA A 116 0.75 -11.03 2.00
CA ALA A 116 1.67 -12.04 2.51
C ALA A 116 3.05 -11.42 2.84
N PRO A 117 3.78 -11.95 3.83
CA PRO A 117 5.12 -11.46 4.16
C PRO A 117 6.06 -11.43 2.95
N ALA A 118 6.98 -10.47 2.95
CA ALA A 118 8.12 -10.51 2.06
C ALA A 118 8.99 -11.72 2.42
N VAL A 119 9.69 -12.29 1.46
CA VAL A 119 10.52 -13.47 1.69
C VAL A 119 11.94 -13.16 1.28
N LEU A 120 12.87 -13.29 2.23
CA LEU A 120 14.29 -13.30 1.98
C LEU A 120 14.72 -14.75 1.73
N THR A 121 15.20 -15.02 0.53
CA THR A 121 15.69 -16.33 0.11
C THR A 121 17.19 -16.27 -0.06
N LEU A 122 17.89 -17.20 0.58
CA LEU A 122 19.34 -17.37 0.42
C LEU A 122 19.60 -18.58 -0.48
N GLU A 123 20.29 -18.38 -1.60
CA GLU A 123 20.66 -19.42 -2.54
C GLU A 123 22.18 -19.51 -2.69
N GLY A 124 22.72 -20.72 -2.61
CA GLY A 124 24.16 -20.96 -2.73
C GLY A 124 24.46 -22.45 -2.72
N GLU A 125 25.58 -22.82 -3.32
CA GLU A 125 26.01 -24.22 -3.34
C GLU A 125 26.53 -24.66 -1.97
N GLN A 126 26.18 -25.89 -1.56
CA GLN A 126 26.69 -26.53 -0.35
C GLN A 126 26.47 -25.74 0.96
N VAL A 127 25.46 -24.85 1.00
CA VAL A 127 25.10 -24.09 2.20
C VAL A 127 24.25 -24.94 3.14
N LYS A 128 24.75 -25.13 4.36
CA LYS A 128 24.00 -25.76 5.46
C LYS A 128 23.53 -24.71 6.45
N PHE A 129 22.23 -24.65 6.71
CA PHE A 129 21.67 -23.74 7.72
C PHE A 129 21.85 -24.34 9.11
N ILE A 130 22.54 -23.60 9.99
CA ILE A 130 22.68 -23.92 11.42
C ILE A 130 21.59 -23.21 12.21
N SER A 131 21.29 -21.96 11.87
CA SER A 131 20.19 -21.17 12.44
C SER A 131 19.50 -20.35 11.36
N GLY A 132 18.17 -20.26 11.45
CA GLY A 132 17.32 -19.66 10.44
C GLY A 132 16.97 -20.63 9.31
N TYR A 133 16.33 -20.10 8.26
CA TYR A 133 15.81 -20.90 7.16
C TYR A 133 16.24 -20.32 5.81
N LYS A 134 16.34 -21.20 4.79
CA LYS A 134 16.58 -20.80 3.40
C LYS A 134 15.64 -19.68 2.96
N ARG A 135 14.35 -19.84 3.27
CA ARG A 135 13.30 -18.84 3.02
C ARG A 135 12.88 -18.25 4.36
N THR A 136 13.33 -17.05 4.64
CA THR A 136 13.04 -16.33 5.88
C THR A 136 11.97 -15.27 5.63
N PRO A 137 10.77 -15.39 6.24
CA PRO A 137 9.72 -14.39 6.07
C PRO A 137 10.06 -13.11 6.83
N ILE A 138 9.83 -11.97 6.20
CA ILE A 138 9.92 -10.63 6.77
C ILE A 138 8.49 -10.07 6.87
N PRO A 139 7.84 -10.19 8.05
CA PRO A 139 6.41 -9.95 8.19
C PRO A 139 6.05 -8.47 8.27
N ARG A 140 6.99 -7.63 8.74
CA ARG A 140 6.74 -6.21 8.93
C ARG A 140 8.02 -5.38 8.85
N ILE A 141 7.92 -4.26 8.15
CA ILE A 141 8.91 -3.18 8.10
C ILE A 141 8.15 -1.86 8.16
N GLY A 142 8.54 -0.97 9.08
CA GLY A 142 7.98 0.38 9.15
C GLY A 142 8.26 1.20 7.90
N GLY A 143 7.58 2.32 7.73
CA GLY A 143 7.95 3.32 6.73
C GLY A 143 9.33 3.90 7.03
N LYS A 144 10.16 4.13 6.02
CA LYS A 144 11.53 4.69 6.16
C LYS A 144 12.34 4.04 7.28
N SER A 145 12.18 2.73 7.43
CA SER A 145 12.71 1.94 8.54
C SER A 145 13.42 0.69 8.04
N ARG A 146 14.18 0.06 8.92
CA ARG A 146 14.92 -1.18 8.64
C ARG A 146 14.61 -2.24 9.66
N VAL A 147 14.67 -3.50 9.23
CA VAL A 147 14.62 -4.67 10.11
C VAL A 147 15.87 -5.51 9.88
N LYS A 148 16.43 -6.04 10.97
CA LYS A 148 17.57 -6.94 10.94
C LYS A 148 17.09 -8.39 11.00
N THR A 149 17.68 -9.24 10.17
CA THR A 149 17.54 -10.68 10.22
C THR A 149 18.92 -11.31 10.30
N THR A 150 19.12 -12.22 11.24
CA THR A 150 20.39 -12.93 11.42
C THR A 150 20.23 -14.40 11.05
N LEU A 151 21.09 -14.88 10.16
CA LEU A 151 21.20 -16.28 9.76
C LEU A 151 22.57 -16.82 10.15
N ILE A 152 22.64 -18.10 10.51
CA ILE A 152 23.92 -18.79 10.73
C ILE A 152 23.99 -19.94 9.75
N ILE A 153 25.00 -19.89 8.90
CA ILE A 153 25.25 -20.90 7.87
C ILE A 153 26.61 -21.55 8.09
N GLN A 154 26.75 -22.76 7.59
CA GLN A 154 28.01 -23.46 7.47
C GLN A 154 28.28 -23.76 6.00
N MET A 155 29.49 -23.44 5.56
CA MET A 155 29.99 -23.70 4.22
C MET A 155 31.38 -24.32 4.31
N GLU A 156 31.57 -25.47 3.67
CA GLU A 156 32.88 -26.15 3.62
C GLU A 156 33.84 -25.48 2.64
N LYS A 157 33.31 -24.84 1.60
CA LYS A 157 34.07 -24.08 0.60
C LYS A 157 33.56 -22.64 0.57
N THR A 158 34.47 -21.70 0.36
CA THR A 158 34.14 -20.29 0.12
C THR A 158 33.47 -20.16 -1.23
N GLY A 159 32.57 -19.19 -1.37
CA GLY A 159 31.84 -19.00 -2.61
C GLY A 159 30.79 -17.90 -2.53
N ASP A 160 30.16 -17.66 -3.67
CA ASP A 160 29.12 -16.65 -3.80
C ASP A 160 27.77 -17.22 -3.34
N ILE A 161 27.04 -16.38 -2.62
CA ILE A 161 25.66 -16.61 -2.21
C ILE A 161 24.80 -15.50 -2.78
N GLU A 162 23.64 -15.87 -3.30
CA GLU A 162 22.62 -14.95 -3.75
C GLU A 162 21.56 -14.75 -2.66
N LEU A 163 21.32 -13.50 -2.28
CA LEU A 163 20.22 -13.06 -1.42
C LEU A 163 19.14 -12.43 -2.29
N ARG A 164 17.98 -13.06 -2.31
CA ARG A 164 16.81 -12.62 -3.07
C ARG A 164 15.70 -12.20 -2.12
N LEU A 165 15.33 -10.93 -2.15
CA LEU A 165 14.18 -10.40 -1.42
C LEU A 165 13.00 -10.28 -2.37
N GLU A 166 11.86 -10.89 -2.02
CA GLU A 166 10.66 -10.85 -2.87
C GLU A 166 9.42 -10.47 -2.07
N SER A 167 8.63 -9.55 -2.61
CA SER A 167 7.29 -9.24 -2.15
C SER A 167 6.34 -9.12 -3.35
N LYS A 168 5.11 -9.57 -3.19
CA LYS A 168 4.07 -9.40 -4.23
C LYS A 168 3.66 -7.94 -4.43
N THR A 169 3.89 -7.09 -3.45
CA THR A 169 3.31 -5.73 -3.39
C THR A 169 4.33 -4.65 -3.03
N ALA A 170 5.58 -5.03 -2.74
CA ALA A 170 6.59 -4.11 -2.24
C ALA A 170 7.96 -4.30 -2.91
N GLY A 171 7.94 -4.70 -4.18
CA GLY A 171 9.15 -4.87 -4.99
C GLY A 171 9.91 -6.18 -4.73
N HIS A 172 11.08 -6.25 -5.34
CA HIS A 172 12.06 -7.32 -5.19
C HIS A 172 13.46 -6.73 -5.29
N ASP A 173 14.43 -7.42 -4.68
CA ASP A 173 15.84 -7.03 -4.71
C ASP A 173 16.73 -8.27 -4.75
N LEU A 174 17.93 -8.12 -5.31
CA LEU A 174 18.88 -9.19 -5.50
C LEU A 174 20.30 -8.72 -5.17
N GLN A 175 20.95 -9.40 -4.24
CA GLN A 175 22.33 -9.10 -3.86
C GLN A 175 23.17 -10.38 -3.84
N THR A 176 24.31 -10.36 -4.51
CA THR A 176 25.33 -11.41 -4.37
C THR A 176 26.33 -11.02 -3.29
N ILE A 177 26.62 -11.93 -2.38
CA ILE A 177 27.62 -11.78 -1.32
C ILE A 177 28.66 -12.88 -1.45
N ASN A 178 29.94 -12.55 -1.27
CA ASN A 178 31.00 -13.55 -1.19
C ASN A 178 31.21 -13.98 0.27
N ILE A 179 31.25 -15.28 0.51
CA ILE A 179 31.54 -15.85 1.83
C ILE A 179 32.94 -16.45 1.83
N GLY A 180 33.80 -15.86 2.65
CA GLY A 180 35.14 -16.39 2.95
C GLY A 180 36.30 -15.70 2.23
N GLY A 181 36.05 -14.63 1.47
CA GLY A 181 37.08 -13.73 0.94
C GLY A 181 36.58 -12.85 -0.18
#